data_AF-A0A4R1U782-F1
#
_entry.id   AF-A0A4R1U782-F1
#
_cell.length_a   1.000
_cell.length_b   1.000
_cell.length_c   1.000
_cell.angle_alpha   90.00
_cell.angle_beta   90.00
_cell.angle_gamma   90.00
#
_symmetry.space_group_name_H-M   'P 1'
#
loop_
_entity.id
_entity.type
_entity.pdbx_description
1 polymer ?
#
loop_
_entity_poly.entity_id
_entity_poly.type
_entity_poly.pdbx_seq_one_letter_code
_entity_poly.pdbx_strand_id
1 'polypeptide(L)'
;MLHEEHGHTVSTADQALDRFWSKTSDLDGPVVSNVQLELDDRTISLARVLMSGACTILHGVVWSRIFNTRAQADDAYSALRERQGAFGYWSVGVLVMGPEWLNPTTSMLIEEYIDQREQKREALARELETEREKLDREQAARTVINAYFIKQGDRFAITLERGSPRNEKIWSITFDEAWERDRFWDWLGWQRNRFDEFAEYMLSGSRLELERQLLREMLATERDVKKQGLGSGGRRPLRFWRGEL
;
A
#
# COMPACT_ATOMS: atom_id res chain seq x y z
N MET A 1 -58.90 20.05 35.44
CA MET A 1 -58.07 19.79 36.64
C MET A 1 -56.86 19.01 36.20
N LEU A 2 -55.79 19.72 35.88
CA LEU A 2 -54.47 19.16 35.62
C LEU A 2 -53.58 19.75 36.72
N HIS A 3 -53.08 18.89 37.61
CA HIS A 3 -52.04 19.25 38.55
C HIS A 3 -50.71 19.14 37.81
N GLU A 4 -50.09 20.30 37.52
CA GLU A 4 -48.69 20.37 37.14
C GLU A 4 -47.84 20.36 38.43
N GLU A 5 -47.21 19.22 38.73
CA GLU A 5 -46.11 19.16 39.70
C GLU A 5 -44.81 19.58 39.02
N HIS A 6 -44.43 20.85 39.19
CA HIS A 6 -43.06 21.31 38.92
C HIS A 6 -42.20 21.00 40.15
N GLY A 7 -41.66 19.78 40.21
CA GLY A 7 -40.62 19.42 41.16
C GLY A 7 -39.30 20.08 40.76
N HIS A 8 -38.91 21.14 41.46
CA HIS A 8 -37.56 21.70 41.39
C HIS A 8 -36.54 20.64 41.86
N THR A 9 -35.86 20.01 40.92
CA THR A 9 -34.60 19.30 41.17
C THR A 9 -33.51 20.34 41.47
N VAL A 10 -33.42 20.75 42.74
CA VAL A 10 -32.24 21.46 43.24
C VAL A 10 -31.03 20.56 42.97
N SER A 11 -30.13 21.10 42.15
CA SER A 11 -29.09 20.41 41.41
C SER A 11 -28.15 19.61 42.31
N THR A 12 -27.95 18.33 41.97
CA THR A 12 -26.90 17.46 42.52
C THR A 12 -25.51 18.08 42.43
N ALA A 13 -25.29 19.03 41.51
CA ALA A 13 -24.04 19.75 41.35
C ALA A 13 -23.80 20.81 42.44
N ASP A 14 -24.84 21.51 42.91
CA ASP A 14 -24.71 22.51 43.98
C ASP A 14 -24.40 21.82 45.32
N GLN A 15 -25.05 20.68 45.59
CA GLN A 15 -24.73 19.86 46.76
C GLN A 15 -23.32 19.23 46.69
N ALA A 16 -22.84 18.90 45.49
CA ALA A 16 -21.48 18.41 45.29
C ALA A 16 -20.43 19.53 45.47
N LEU A 17 -20.74 20.75 45.04
CA LEU A 17 -19.92 21.95 45.24
C LEU A 17 -19.84 22.35 46.71
N ASP A 18 -20.95 22.36 47.45
CA ASP A 18 -20.94 22.65 48.89
C ASP A 18 -20.18 21.58 49.70
N ARG A 19 -20.29 20.30 49.29
CA ARG A 19 -19.47 19.22 49.85
C ARG A 19 -18.00 19.33 49.49
N PHE A 20 -17.68 19.88 48.31
CA PHE A 20 -16.31 20.15 47.90
C PHE A 20 -15.72 21.27 48.75
N TRP A 21 -16.38 22.44 48.81
CA TRP A 21 -15.89 23.60 49.56
C TRP A 21 -15.79 23.35 51.06
N SER A 22 -16.70 22.55 51.64
CA SER A 22 -16.59 22.16 53.06
C SER A 22 -15.47 21.14 53.34
N LYS A 23 -14.98 20.41 52.34
CA LYS A 23 -13.82 19.51 52.46
C LYS A 23 -12.50 20.17 52.06
N THR A 24 -12.54 21.21 51.22
CA THR A 24 -11.35 21.89 50.73
C THR A 24 -10.95 23.10 51.55
N SER A 25 -11.81 23.59 52.46
CA SER A 25 -11.46 24.63 53.44
C SER A 25 -10.25 24.26 54.30
N ASP A 26 -9.99 22.96 54.45
CA ASP A 26 -8.89 22.40 55.27
C ASP A 26 -7.71 21.90 54.42
N LEU A 27 -7.75 22.03 53.09
CA LEU A 27 -6.69 21.55 52.20
C LEU A 27 -5.73 22.70 51.84
N ASP A 28 -4.49 22.60 52.31
CA ASP A 28 -3.39 23.46 51.87
C ASP A 28 -2.97 23.10 50.43
N GLY A 29 -3.45 23.87 49.45
CA GLY A 29 -2.96 23.77 48.06
C GLY A 29 -3.89 24.39 47.00
N PRO A 30 -3.36 24.70 45.80
CA PRO A 30 -4.18 25.19 44.69
C PRO A 30 -5.12 24.09 44.18
N VAL A 31 -6.38 24.44 43.94
CA VAL A 31 -7.35 23.56 43.27
C VAL A 31 -7.01 23.49 41.78
N VAL A 32 -6.71 22.30 41.28
CA VAL A 32 -6.44 22.04 39.86
C VAL A 32 -7.66 21.35 39.25
N SER A 33 -8.14 21.90 38.14
CA SER A 33 -9.21 21.31 37.35
C SER A 33 -8.62 20.51 36.20
N ASN A 34 -8.98 19.23 36.10
CA ASN A 34 -8.65 18.37 34.97
C ASN A 34 -9.93 17.83 34.32
N VAL A 35 -9.80 17.26 33.12
CA VAL A 35 -10.89 16.65 32.38
C VAL A 35 -10.44 15.29 31.88
N GLN A 36 -11.25 14.28 32.16
CA GLN A 36 -11.00 12.90 31.77
C GLN A 36 -12.01 12.48 30.69
N LEU A 37 -11.50 11.77 29.69
CA LEU A 37 -12.31 11.12 28.67
C LEU A 37 -12.45 9.65 29.04
N GLU A 38 -13.68 9.19 29.15
CA GLU A 38 -14.04 7.82 29.49
C GLU A 38 -14.85 7.19 28.37
N LEU A 39 -14.73 5.87 28.25
CA LEU A 39 -15.46 5.06 27.28
C LEU A 39 -16.03 3.84 28.00
N ASP A 40 -17.35 3.76 28.06
CA ASP A 40 -18.09 2.64 28.66
C ASP A 40 -19.11 2.08 27.67
N ASP A 41 -18.92 0.83 27.25
CA ASP A 41 -19.65 0.19 26.14
C ASP A 41 -19.82 1.13 24.93
N ARG A 42 -21.00 1.70 24.73
CA ARG A 42 -21.33 2.60 23.61
C ARG A 42 -21.38 4.07 23.99
N THR A 43 -20.96 4.41 25.19
CA THR A 43 -21.06 5.75 25.76
C THR A 43 -19.67 6.35 25.92
N ILE A 44 -19.48 7.56 25.42
CA ILE A 44 -18.31 8.38 25.72
C ILE A 44 -18.75 9.47 26.67
N SER A 45 -17.96 9.71 27.71
CA SER A 45 -18.15 10.81 28.65
C SER A 45 -16.88 11.63 28.79
N LEU A 46 -17.06 12.95 28.88
CA LEU A 46 -16.06 13.88 29.40
C LEU A 46 -16.48 14.21 30.82
N ALA A 47 -15.63 13.87 31.79
CA ALA A 47 -15.86 14.13 33.20
C ALA A 47 -14.85 15.14 33.72
N ARG A 48 -15.34 16.14 34.44
CA ARG A 48 -14.47 17.10 35.12
C ARG A 48 -14.02 16.52 36.46
N VAL A 49 -12.73 16.62 36.72
CA VAL A 49 -12.12 16.14 37.96
C VAL A 49 -11.43 17.32 38.64
N LEU A 50 -11.80 17.60 39.89
CA LEU A 50 -11.12 18.57 40.72
C LEU A 50 -10.11 17.84 41.60
N MET A 51 -8.89 18.36 41.64
CA MET A 51 -7.81 17.84 42.47
C MET A 51 -7.34 18.93 43.42
N SER A 52 -7.23 18.61 44.70
CA SER A 52 -6.58 19.47 45.70
C SER A 52 -5.75 18.60 46.65
N GLY A 53 -4.43 18.79 46.64
CA GLY A 53 -3.49 17.91 47.36
C GLY A 53 -3.64 16.45 46.93
N ALA A 54 -3.89 15.56 47.91
CA ALA A 54 -4.13 14.12 47.67
C ALA A 54 -5.62 13.79 47.39
N CYS A 55 -6.50 14.79 47.39
CA CYS A 55 -7.93 14.58 47.19
C CYS A 55 -8.32 14.77 45.73
N THR A 56 -8.97 13.77 45.14
CA THR A 56 -9.56 13.82 43.80
C THR A 56 -11.07 13.69 43.93
N ILE A 57 -11.80 14.69 43.45
CA ILE A 57 -13.26 14.73 43.47
C ILE A 57 -13.77 14.80 42.03
N LEU A 58 -14.55 13.81 41.63
CA LEU A 58 -15.27 13.84 40.36
C LEU A 58 -16.35 14.91 40.47
N HIS A 59 -16.18 15.99 39.71
CA HIS A 59 -17.11 17.14 39.69
C HIS A 59 -18.30 16.90 38.74
N GLY A 60 -18.36 15.73 38.10
CA GLY A 60 -19.47 15.29 37.28
C GLY A 60 -19.13 15.22 35.79
N VAL A 61 -20.01 14.52 35.07
CA VAL A 61 -19.97 14.41 33.61
C VAL A 61 -20.38 15.76 33.03
N VAL A 62 -19.48 16.40 32.29
CA VAL A 62 -19.75 17.67 31.61
C VAL A 62 -20.36 17.43 30.23
N TRP A 63 -20.04 16.32 29.59
CA TRP A 63 -20.63 15.94 28.31
C TRP A 63 -20.65 14.43 28.18
N SER A 64 -21.70 13.88 27.59
CA SER A 64 -21.76 12.46 27.25
C SER A 64 -22.55 12.24 25.99
N ARG A 65 -22.16 11.22 25.21
CA ARG A 65 -22.87 10.80 24.01
C ARG A 65 -22.92 9.28 23.92
N ILE A 66 -24.10 8.76 23.58
CA ILE A 66 -24.33 7.35 23.30
C ILE A 66 -24.28 7.13 21.78
N PHE A 67 -23.55 6.12 21.36
CA PHE A 67 -23.41 5.71 19.96
C PHE A 67 -24.23 4.45 19.66
N ASN A 68 -24.54 4.24 18.38
CA ASN A 68 -25.36 3.08 17.99
C ASN A 68 -24.57 1.77 18.14
N THR A 69 -23.28 1.81 17.85
CA THR A 69 -22.39 0.65 17.90
C THR A 69 -21.14 0.92 18.75
N ARG A 70 -20.54 -0.16 19.27
CA ARG A 70 -19.26 -0.07 20.01
C ARG A 70 -18.14 0.49 19.15
N ALA A 71 -18.09 0.11 17.87
CA ALA A 71 -17.09 0.60 16.93
C ALA A 71 -17.16 2.12 16.74
N GLN A 72 -18.37 2.69 16.64
CA GLN A 72 -18.54 4.15 16.56
C GLN A 72 -18.05 4.86 17.82
N ALA A 73 -18.27 4.26 19.00
CA ALA A 73 -17.75 4.80 20.26
C ALA A 73 -16.22 4.68 20.34
N ASP A 74 -15.61 3.60 19.85
CA ASP A 74 -14.14 3.47 19.81
C ASP A 74 -13.51 4.50 18.84
N ASP A 75 -14.13 4.74 17.67
CA ASP A 75 -13.70 5.77 16.72
C ASP A 75 -13.80 7.17 17.32
N ALA A 76 -14.94 7.48 17.92
CA ALA A 76 -15.14 8.77 18.55
C ALA A 76 -14.22 8.99 19.76
N TYR A 77 -13.95 7.94 20.55
CA TYR A 77 -13.02 8.02 21.67
C TYR A 77 -11.60 8.30 21.19
N SER A 78 -11.17 7.63 20.12
CA SER A 78 -9.86 7.84 19.51
C SER A 78 -9.72 9.28 18.98
N ALA A 79 -10.73 9.76 18.25
CA ALA A 79 -10.77 11.13 17.73
C ALA A 79 -10.65 12.18 18.84
N LEU A 80 -11.39 12.01 19.94
CA LEU A 80 -11.36 12.96 21.05
C LEU A 80 -10.06 12.85 21.86
N ARG A 81 -9.49 11.65 22.01
CA ARG A 81 -8.23 11.44 22.73
C ARG A 81 -7.05 12.15 22.06
N GLU A 82 -7.02 12.22 20.73
CA GLU A 82 -6.01 13.01 19.99
C GLU A 82 -6.10 14.52 20.27
N ARG A 83 -7.23 14.98 20.81
CA ARG A 83 -7.50 16.38 21.17
C ARG A 83 -7.54 16.62 22.68
N GLN A 84 -6.93 15.74 23.49
CA GLN A 84 -6.95 15.85 24.96
C GLN A 84 -6.50 17.23 25.50
N GLY A 85 -5.58 17.92 24.79
CA GLY A 85 -5.16 19.27 25.14
C GLY A 85 -6.28 20.33 25.10
N ALA A 86 -7.36 20.09 24.36
CA ALA A 86 -8.50 21.01 24.26
C ALA A 86 -9.56 20.79 25.35
N PHE A 87 -9.48 19.71 26.14
CA PHE A 87 -10.54 19.35 27.07
C PHE A 87 -10.77 20.39 28.17
N GLY A 88 -9.72 21.05 28.65
CA GLY A 88 -9.84 22.14 29.61
C GLY A 88 -10.74 23.26 29.08
N TYR A 89 -10.48 23.71 27.85
CA TYR A 89 -11.30 24.71 27.17
C TYR A 89 -12.74 24.22 26.96
N TRP A 90 -12.94 22.97 26.54
CA TRP A 90 -14.27 22.40 26.35
C TRP A 90 -15.08 22.34 27.65
N SER A 91 -14.44 21.95 28.76
CA SER A 91 -15.13 21.89 30.06
C SER A 91 -15.59 23.27 30.53
N VAL A 92 -14.80 24.33 30.30
CA VAL A 92 -15.20 25.70 30.60
C VAL A 92 -16.32 26.15 29.68
N GLY A 93 -16.22 25.87 28.37
CA GLY A 93 -17.25 26.19 27.39
C GLY A 93 -18.60 25.57 27.75
N VAL A 94 -18.60 24.31 28.16
CA VAL A 94 -19.80 23.59 28.62
C VAL A 94 -20.41 24.22 29.88
N LEU A 95 -19.60 24.70 30.83
CA LEU A 95 -20.12 25.36 32.03
C LEU A 95 -20.82 26.69 31.70
N VAL A 96 -20.35 27.39 30.67
CA VAL A 96 -20.90 28.70 30.27
C VAL A 96 -22.09 28.55 29.32
N MET A 97 -22.00 27.61 28.38
CA MET A 97 -22.94 27.50 27.24
C MET A 97 -23.82 26.25 27.29
N GLY A 98 -23.59 25.36 28.26
CA GLY A 98 -24.25 24.06 28.36
C GLY A 98 -23.58 22.96 27.52
N PRO A 99 -23.93 21.67 27.79
CA PRO A 99 -23.32 20.51 27.12
C PRO A 99 -23.62 20.46 25.62
N GLU A 100 -24.75 20.99 25.18
CA GLU A 100 -25.18 21.00 23.77
C GLU A 100 -24.23 21.77 22.86
N TRP A 101 -23.52 22.77 23.39
CA TRP A 101 -22.53 23.54 22.64
C TRP A 101 -21.39 22.66 22.10
N LEU A 102 -21.07 21.55 22.79
CA LEU A 102 -19.97 20.67 22.41
C LEU A 102 -20.37 19.66 21.31
N ASN A 103 -21.67 19.49 21.04
CA ASN A 103 -22.17 18.50 20.08
C ASN A 103 -21.69 18.75 18.64
N PRO A 104 -21.75 19.98 18.08
CA PRO A 104 -21.25 20.23 16.73
C PRO A 104 -19.74 20.01 16.61
N THR A 105 -18.97 20.50 17.59
CA THR A 105 -17.51 20.38 17.58
C THR A 105 -17.06 18.93 17.69
N THR A 106 -17.65 18.15 18.58
CA THR A 106 -17.32 16.72 18.71
C THR A 106 -17.74 15.94 17.48
N SER A 107 -18.92 16.22 16.91
CA SER A 107 -19.37 15.55 15.68
C SER A 107 -18.41 15.77 14.52
N MET A 108 -18.01 17.02 14.28
CA MET A 108 -17.05 17.38 13.24
C MET A 108 -15.70 16.67 13.43
N LEU A 109 -15.18 16.60 14.66
CA LEU A 109 -13.90 15.93 14.94
C LEU A 109 -13.97 14.41 14.74
N ILE A 110 -15.10 13.80 15.09
CA ILE A 110 -15.33 12.36 14.89
C ILE A 110 -15.40 12.04 13.40
N GLU A 111 -16.16 12.82 12.63
CA GLU A 111 -16.26 12.68 11.17
C GLU A 111 -14.90 12.86 10.49
N GLU A 112 -14.15 13.91 10.84
CA GLU A 112 -12.80 14.15 10.31
C GLU A 112 -11.86 12.96 10.58
N TYR A 113 -11.91 12.39 11.79
CA TYR A 113 -11.07 11.25 12.14
C TYR A 113 -11.43 9.99 11.34
N ILE A 114 -12.73 9.72 11.15
CA ILE A 114 -13.22 8.59 10.33
C ILE A 114 -12.72 8.75 8.89
N ASP A 115 -12.91 9.93 8.31
CA ASP A 115 -12.46 10.23 6.94
C ASP A 115 -10.95 10.04 6.79
N GLN A 116 -10.15 10.56 7.73
CA GLN A 116 -8.69 10.39 7.71
C GLN A 116 -8.27 8.91 7.83
N ARG A 117 -8.97 8.13 8.64
CA ARG A 117 -8.71 6.70 8.82
C ARG A 117 -9.04 5.92 7.54
N GLU A 118 -10.16 6.22 6.88
CA GLU A 118 -10.53 5.60 5.62
C GLU A 118 -9.53 5.95 4.51
N GLN A 119 -9.14 7.21 4.39
CA GLN A 119 -8.11 7.64 3.44
C GLN A 119 -6.78 6.92 3.66
N LYS A 120 -6.34 6.76 4.91
CA LYS A 120 -5.12 5.99 5.23
C LYS A 120 -5.24 4.51 4.83
N ARG A 121 -6.42 3.89 5.04
CA ARG A 121 -6.66 2.50 4.64
C ARG A 121 -6.64 2.33 3.13
N GLU A 122 -7.27 3.25 2.40
CA GLU A 122 -7.25 3.23 0.94
C GLU A 122 -5.83 3.45 0.38
N ALA A 123 -5.07 4.40 0.93
CA ALA A 123 -3.70 4.65 0.52
C ALA A 123 -2.83 3.40 0.72
N LEU A 124 -2.92 2.75 1.88
CA LEU A 124 -2.21 1.50 2.16
C LEU A 124 -2.62 0.37 1.21
N ALA A 125 -3.91 0.25 0.91
CA ALA A 125 -4.41 -0.75 -0.03
C ALA A 125 -3.83 -0.54 -1.45
N ARG A 126 -3.79 0.71 -1.92
CA ARG A 126 -3.19 1.07 -3.22
C ARG A 126 -1.68 0.80 -3.22
N GLU A 127 -0.97 1.14 -2.16
CA GLU A 127 0.47 0.85 -2.04
C GLU A 127 0.74 -0.65 -2.16
N LEU A 128 0.01 -1.48 -1.41
CA LEU A 128 0.12 -2.93 -1.46
C LEU A 128 -0.18 -3.50 -2.85
N GLU A 129 -1.18 -2.95 -3.55
CA GLU A 129 -1.50 -3.34 -4.92
C GLU A 129 -0.35 -2.99 -5.88
N THR A 130 0.19 -1.77 -5.79
CA THR A 130 1.32 -1.36 -6.64
C THR A 130 2.59 -2.17 -6.37
N GLU A 131 2.84 -2.58 -5.13
CA GLU A 131 3.95 -3.46 -4.78
C GLU A 131 3.77 -4.85 -5.38
N ARG A 132 2.55 -5.42 -5.30
CA ARG A 132 2.23 -6.71 -5.93
C ARG A 132 2.43 -6.64 -7.44
N GLU A 133 1.91 -5.61 -8.11
CA GLU A 133 2.11 -5.44 -9.55
C GLU A 133 3.58 -5.26 -9.95
N LYS A 134 4.38 -4.60 -9.11
CA LYS A 134 5.83 -4.49 -9.34
C LYS A 134 6.49 -5.85 -9.21
N LEU A 135 6.18 -6.61 -8.16
CA LEU A 135 6.71 -7.95 -7.95
C LEU A 135 6.33 -8.89 -9.10
N ASP A 136 5.07 -8.85 -9.55
CA ASP A 136 4.60 -9.68 -10.66
C ASP A 136 5.30 -9.29 -11.97
N ARG A 137 5.48 -7.98 -12.23
CA ARG A 137 6.25 -7.51 -13.39
C ARG A 137 7.72 -7.90 -13.32
N GLU A 138 8.34 -7.82 -12.14
CA GLU A 138 9.72 -8.25 -11.94
C GLU A 138 9.87 -9.76 -12.12
N GLN A 139 8.94 -10.55 -11.61
CA GLN A 139 8.93 -12.00 -11.81
C GLN A 139 8.75 -12.35 -13.29
N ALA A 140 7.80 -11.71 -13.97
CA ALA A 140 7.60 -11.88 -15.41
C ALA A 140 8.85 -11.48 -16.21
N ALA A 141 9.50 -10.35 -15.88
CA ALA A 141 10.74 -9.91 -16.52
C ALA A 141 11.89 -10.90 -16.30
N ARG A 142 11.99 -11.50 -15.10
CA ARG A 142 13.00 -12.52 -14.78
C ARG A 142 12.82 -13.81 -15.56
N THR A 143 11.61 -14.12 -16.03
CA THR A 143 11.37 -15.29 -16.88
C THR A 143 11.67 -15.05 -18.35
N VAL A 144 11.68 -13.79 -18.83
CA VAL A 144 11.94 -13.49 -20.24
C VAL A 144 13.36 -13.88 -20.63
N ILE A 145 13.47 -14.66 -21.70
CA ILE A 145 14.72 -14.98 -22.35
C ILE A 145 14.92 -14.01 -23.52
N ASN A 146 16.11 -13.43 -23.62
CA ASN A 146 16.49 -12.56 -24.73
C ASN A 146 17.77 -13.06 -25.39
N ALA A 147 17.93 -12.71 -26.66
CA ALA A 147 19.16 -12.94 -27.41
C ALA A 147 20.05 -11.69 -27.35
N TYR A 148 21.36 -11.87 -27.28
CA TYR A 148 22.35 -10.79 -27.27
C TYR A 148 23.50 -11.06 -28.23
N PHE A 149 24.06 -9.97 -28.76
CA PHE A 149 25.31 -9.97 -29.48
C PHE A 149 26.48 -9.79 -28.53
N ILE A 150 27.43 -10.73 -28.54
CA ILE A 150 28.64 -10.66 -27.72
C ILE A 150 29.85 -10.90 -28.59
N LYS A 151 30.92 -10.14 -28.38
CA LYS A 151 32.24 -10.43 -28.95
C LYS A 151 33.01 -11.29 -27.94
N GLN A 152 33.41 -12.49 -28.33
CA GLN A 152 34.15 -13.42 -27.46
C GLN A 152 35.56 -13.63 -28.02
N GLY A 153 36.53 -12.85 -27.53
CA GLY A 153 37.86 -12.78 -28.13
C GLY A 153 37.80 -12.19 -29.53
N ASP A 154 38.36 -12.89 -30.52
CA ASP A 154 38.30 -12.51 -31.94
C ASP A 154 37.07 -13.07 -32.67
N ARG A 155 36.21 -13.83 -31.98
CA ARG A 155 35.02 -14.46 -32.56
C ARG A 155 33.73 -13.69 -32.26
N PHE A 156 32.76 -13.91 -33.14
CA PHE A 156 31.45 -13.30 -33.11
C PHE A 156 30.46 -14.25 -32.45
N ALA A 157 29.81 -13.88 -31.35
CA ALA A 157 28.92 -14.78 -30.61
C ALA A 157 27.49 -14.23 -30.50
N ILE A 158 26.54 -15.16 -30.42
CA ILE A 158 25.15 -14.89 -30.04
C ILE A 158 24.86 -15.72 -28.80
N THR A 159 24.29 -15.08 -27.77
CA THR A 159 23.92 -15.72 -26.52
C THR A 159 22.42 -15.60 -26.27
N LEU A 160 21.84 -16.63 -25.65
CA LEU A 160 20.51 -16.56 -25.05
C LEU A 160 20.70 -16.43 -23.55
N GLU A 161 20.11 -15.41 -22.95
CA GLU A 161 20.25 -15.10 -21.54
C GLU A 161 18.87 -14.88 -20.92
N ARG A 162 18.69 -15.38 -19.69
CA ARG A 162 17.49 -15.12 -18.90
C ARG A 162 17.64 -13.76 -18.22
N GLY A 163 16.59 -12.93 -18.22
CA GLY A 163 16.51 -11.60 -17.58
C GLY A 163 16.61 -11.59 -16.05
N SER A 164 17.40 -12.49 -15.46
CA SER A 164 17.71 -12.57 -14.04
C SER A 164 18.86 -11.62 -13.69
N PRO A 165 18.92 -11.06 -12.46
CA PRO A 165 20.02 -10.19 -12.02
C PRO A 165 21.43 -10.82 -12.09
N ARG A 166 21.55 -12.12 -12.39
CA ARG A 166 22.83 -12.81 -12.63
C ARG A 166 23.15 -13.04 -14.12
N ASN A 167 22.33 -12.54 -15.06
CA ASN A 167 22.45 -12.77 -16.51
C ASN A 167 22.87 -14.21 -16.83
N GLU A 168 21.99 -15.14 -16.48
CA GLU A 168 22.29 -16.56 -16.64
C GLU A 168 22.27 -16.91 -18.13
N LYS A 169 23.46 -17.21 -18.65
CA LYS A 169 23.68 -17.63 -20.02
C LYS A 169 23.14 -19.04 -20.20
N ILE A 170 22.03 -19.14 -20.93
CA ILE A 170 21.35 -20.41 -21.24
C ILE A 170 22.09 -21.13 -22.37
N TRP A 171 22.41 -20.40 -23.43
CA TRP A 171 23.00 -20.98 -24.64
C TRP A 171 23.89 -19.97 -25.37
N SER A 172 24.82 -20.46 -26.18
CA SER A 172 25.52 -19.61 -27.14
C SER A 172 26.11 -20.38 -28.30
N ILE A 173 26.22 -19.68 -29.42
CA ILE A 173 26.94 -20.08 -30.63
C ILE A 173 28.00 -19.04 -30.98
N THR A 174 29.11 -19.49 -31.55
CA THR A 174 30.20 -18.64 -32.02
C THR A 174 30.41 -18.83 -33.51
N PHE A 175 30.73 -17.74 -34.20
CA PHE A 175 31.01 -17.67 -35.63
C PHE A 175 32.42 -17.13 -35.83
N ASP A 176 33.09 -17.63 -36.86
CA ASP A 176 34.39 -17.13 -37.27
C ASP A 176 34.26 -15.80 -38.03
N GLU A 177 33.17 -15.64 -38.78
CA GLU A 177 32.93 -14.45 -39.60
C GLU A 177 31.72 -13.62 -39.13
N ALA A 178 31.85 -12.29 -39.18
CA ALA A 178 30.78 -11.38 -38.75
C ALA A 178 29.48 -11.56 -39.56
N TRP A 179 29.61 -11.87 -40.85
CA TRP A 179 28.45 -12.03 -41.73
C TRP A 179 27.64 -13.30 -41.44
N GLU A 180 28.27 -14.36 -40.90
CA GLU A 180 27.59 -15.58 -40.48
C GLU A 180 26.77 -15.33 -39.23
N ARG A 181 27.36 -14.63 -38.25
CA ARG A 181 26.69 -14.17 -37.04
C ARG A 181 25.47 -13.33 -37.39
N ASP A 182 25.65 -12.31 -38.21
CA ASP A 182 24.56 -11.41 -38.60
C ASP A 182 23.42 -12.16 -39.30
N ARG A 183 23.77 -13.09 -40.17
CA ARG A 183 22.80 -13.94 -40.89
C ARG A 183 22.00 -14.80 -39.91
N PHE A 184 22.68 -15.47 -38.97
CA PHE A 184 22.00 -16.26 -37.95
C PHE A 184 21.15 -15.39 -37.02
N TRP A 185 21.62 -14.21 -36.65
CA TRP A 185 20.87 -13.26 -35.84
C TRP A 185 19.57 -12.81 -36.51
N ASP A 186 19.63 -12.44 -37.78
CA ASP A 186 18.46 -12.03 -38.55
C ASP A 186 17.40 -13.15 -38.52
N TRP A 187 17.81 -14.41 -38.69
CA TRP A 187 16.92 -15.57 -38.60
C TRP A 187 16.39 -15.80 -37.17
N LEU A 188 17.27 -15.77 -36.18
CA LEU A 188 16.95 -16.06 -34.77
C LEU A 188 15.96 -15.03 -34.21
N GLY A 189 15.99 -13.78 -34.68
CA GLY A 189 15.05 -12.74 -34.30
C GLY A 189 13.58 -13.13 -34.54
N TRP A 190 13.31 -13.92 -35.59
CA TRP A 190 11.97 -14.44 -35.91
C TRP A 190 11.55 -15.62 -35.02
N GLN A 191 12.50 -16.23 -34.32
CA GLN A 191 12.24 -17.36 -33.41
C GLN A 191 12.06 -16.90 -31.96
N ARG A 192 11.87 -15.60 -31.70
CA ARG A 192 11.80 -15.03 -30.34
C ARG A 192 10.73 -15.70 -29.47
N ASN A 193 9.60 -16.08 -30.07
CA ASN A 193 8.52 -16.80 -29.39
C ASN A 193 8.89 -18.25 -28.97
N ARG A 194 9.99 -18.80 -29.49
CA ARG A 194 10.48 -20.16 -29.20
C ARG A 194 11.68 -20.18 -28.25
N PHE A 195 12.08 -19.03 -27.70
CA PHE A 195 13.25 -18.98 -26.81
C PHE A 195 13.06 -19.79 -25.52
N ASP A 196 11.83 -19.87 -25.00
CA ASP A 196 11.50 -20.76 -23.88
C ASP A 196 11.67 -22.24 -24.25
N GLU A 197 11.20 -22.65 -25.44
CA GLU A 197 11.41 -24.02 -25.95
C GLU A 197 12.91 -24.36 -26.03
N PHE A 198 13.74 -23.41 -26.48
CA PHE A 198 15.18 -23.60 -26.58
C PHE A 198 15.83 -23.74 -25.20
N ALA A 199 15.37 -23.00 -24.20
CA ALA A 199 15.86 -23.13 -22.83
C ALA A 199 15.42 -24.42 -22.17
N GLU A 200 14.18 -24.87 -22.40
CA GLU A 200 13.71 -26.18 -21.95
C GLU A 200 14.51 -27.32 -22.59
N TYR A 201 14.82 -27.21 -23.89
CA TYR A 201 15.69 -28.16 -24.58
C TYR A 201 17.07 -28.21 -23.93
N MET A 202 17.63 -27.07 -23.49
CA MET A 202 18.94 -27.02 -22.81
C MET A 202 18.94 -27.70 -21.43
N LEU A 203 17.79 -27.90 -20.79
CA LEU A 203 17.70 -28.65 -19.53
C LEU A 203 17.80 -30.17 -19.73
N SER A 204 17.48 -30.67 -20.93
CA SER A 204 17.35 -32.11 -21.22
C SER A 204 18.31 -32.62 -22.31
N GLY A 205 18.78 -31.74 -23.19
CA GLY A 205 19.62 -32.06 -24.35
C GLY A 205 21.03 -31.48 -24.28
N SER A 206 21.83 -31.78 -25.31
CA SER A 206 23.19 -31.24 -25.43
C SER A 206 23.18 -29.87 -26.12
N ARG A 207 24.04 -28.96 -25.63
CA ARG A 207 24.31 -27.64 -26.26
C ARG A 207 24.58 -27.76 -27.76
N LEU A 208 25.37 -28.76 -28.15
CA LEU A 208 25.78 -28.97 -29.54
C LEU A 208 24.63 -29.48 -30.41
N GLU A 209 23.68 -30.21 -29.83
CA GLU A 209 22.49 -30.70 -30.54
C GLU A 209 21.55 -29.56 -30.86
N LEU A 210 21.30 -28.68 -29.89
CA LEU A 210 20.52 -27.46 -30.12
C LEU A 210 21.18 -26.58 -31.18
N GLU A 211 22.49 -26.38 -31.11
CA GLU A 211 23.24 -25.62 -32.12
C GLU A 211 23.06 -26.20 -33.53
N ARG A 212 23.24 -27.51 -33.68
CA ARG A 212 23.04 -28.20 -34.97
C ARG A 212 21.59 -28.17 -35.43
N GLN A 213 20.63 -28.21 -34.52
CA GLN A 213 19.22 -28.10 -34.85
C GLN A 213 18.89 -26.70 -35.38
N LEU A 214 19.27 -25.66 -34.65
CA LEU A 214 19.01 -24.27 -35.04
C LEU A 214 19.66 -23.93 -36.38
N LEU A 215 20.90 -24.34 -36.61
CA LEU A 215 21.56 -24.16 -37.90
C LEU A 215 20.87 -24.93 -39.04
N ARG A 216 20.39 -26.15 -38.78
CA ARG A 216 19.61 -26.91 -39.78
C ARG A 216 18.28 -26.24 -40.09
N GLU A 217 17.56 -25.76 -39.08
CA GLU A 217 16.31 -25.04 -39.25
C GLU A 217 16.52 -23.76 -40.08
N MET A 218 17.54 -22.95 -39.74
CA MET A 218 17.94 -21.76 -40.51
C MET A 218 18.18 -22.11 -41.99
N LEU A 219 19.03 -23.11 -42.26
CA LEU A 219 19.35 -23.53 -43.62
C LEU A 219 18.13 -24.07 -44.38
N ALA A 220 17.22 -24.76 -43.69
CA ALA A 220 15.97 -25.23 -44.27
C ALA A 220 15.08 -24.04 -44.66
N THR A 221 14.90 -23.07 -43.76
CA THR A 221 14.08 -21.90 -44.06
C THR A 221 14.64 -21.09 -45.23
N GLU A 222 15.97 -20.94 -45.31
CA GLU A 222 16.62 -20.29 -46.44
C GLU A 222 16.42 -21.00 -47.77
N ARG A 223 16.48 -22.34 -47.77
CA ARG A 223 16.22 -23.13 -48.98
C ARG A 223 14.79 -22.91 -49.46
N ASP A 224 13.83 -22.86 -48.55
CA ASP A 224 12.43 -22.68 -48.89
C ASP A 224 12.15 -21.26 -49.40
N VAL A 225 12.74 -20.24 -48.78
CA VAL A 225 12.67 -18.84 -49.26
C VAL A 225 13.31 -18.68 -50.63
N LYS A 226 14.44 -19.36 -50.87
CA LYS A 226 15.09 -19.37 -52.19
C LYS A 226 14.22 -20.04 -53.25
N LYS A 227 13.55 -21.14 -52.93
CA LYS A 227 12.58 -21.79 -53.84
C LYS A 227 11.40 -20.87 -54.17
N GLN A 228 10.97 -20.04 -53.23
CA GLN A 228 9.90 -19.06 -53.44
C GLN A 228 10.33 -17.82 -54.23
N GLY A 229 11.60 -17.71 -54.65
CA GLY A 229 12.10 -16.57 -55.41
C GLY A 229 12.24 -15.28 -54.58
N LEU A 230 12.10 -15.36 -53.26
CA LEU A 230 12.17 -14.22 -52.34
C LEU A 230 13.61 -13.96 -51.82
N GLY A 231 14.59 -14.76 -52.27
CA GLY A 231 15.98 -14.64 -51.84
C GLY A 231 16.78 -13.65 -52.67
N SER A 232 17.51 -12.74 -52.02
CA SER A 232 18.50 -11.89 -52.70
C SER A 232 19.78 -12.64 -53.02
N GLY A 233 20.38 -12.39 -54.19
CA GLY A 233 21.68 -12.94 -54.54
C GLY A 233 22.79 -12.34 -53.68
N GLY A 234 23.59 -13.18 -53.01
CA GLY A 234 24.74 -12.73 -52.21
C GLY A 234 25.08 -13.66 -51.04
N ARG A 235 26.11 -13.31 -50.26
CA ARG A 235 26.54 -14.06 -49.05
C ARG A 235 25.61 -13.91 -47.85
N ARG A 236 24.75 -12.86 -47.83
CA ARG A 236 23.72 -12.61 -46.81
C ARG A 236 22.32 -12.52 -47.46
N PRO A 237 21.75 -13.66 -47.91
CA PRO A 237 20.49 -13.68 -48.65
C PRO A 237 19.25 -13.28 -47.81
N LEU A 238 19.37 -13.24 -46.48
CA LEU A 238 18.27 -13.06 -45.51
C LEU A 238 17.73 -11.63 -45.37
N ARG A 239 18.20 -10.64 -46.15
CA ARG A 239 17.74 -9.24 -46.03
C ARG A 239 16.29 -8.98 -46.48
N PHE A 240 15.59 -9.96 -47.05
CA PHE A 240 14.25 -9.80 -47.64
C PHE A 240 13.12 -10.54 -46.92
N TRP A 241 13.31 -10.92 -45.64
CA TRP A 241 12.19 -11.42 -44.83
C TRP A 241 11.32 -10.23 -44.38
N ARG A 242 10.27 -9.98 -45.18
CA ARG A 242 9.31 -8.86 -45.19
C ARG A 242 9.18 -8.07 -43.87
N GLY A 243 9.50 -6.78 -43.94
CA GLY A 243 8.57 -5.74 -43.52
C GLY A 243 7.87 -5.24 -44.78
N GLU A 244 6.54 -5.37 -44.85
CA GLU A 244 5.64 -5.01 -45.96
C GLU A 244 5.51 -6.03 -47.13
N LEU A 245 4.41 -6.80 -47.07
CA LEU A 245 3.28 -6.72 -47.99
C LEU A 245 2.01 -7.02 -47.19
#